data_AF-A0A933T080-F1
#
_entry.id   AF-A0A933T080-F1
#
_cell.length_a   1.000
_cell.length_b   1.000
_cell.length_c   1.000
_cell.angle_alpha   90.00
_cell.angle_beta   90.00
_cell.angle_gamma   90.00
#
_symmetry.space_group_name_H-M   'P 1'
#
loop_
_entity.id
_entity.type
_entity.pdbx_description
1 polymer ?
#
loop_
_entity_poly.entity_id
_entity_poly.type
_entity_poly.pdbx_seq_one_letter_code
_entity_poly.pdbx_strand_id
1 'polypeptide(L)'
;MSLEIIPEPEWKELVKELIKHKGTALLLGATDSGKSTLARYLIRELVSKDIKVSLVDSDIGQSSLGLPGTISMKTFSSPEEIEESSPEKIFFVGTFNPAKKIHLMIDGTKRMADFSKANSEVVLIDTTGLISGEVGIALKNGKIKTIKPEHIIAVQRHDELEHIMTLIEDIHIHRIKASRTAKNRSRESRIRYRKEKFNDYFNKPEVAEFLLNDATFFYNGKPFRPKEMDFKEGTLIGLNHNEDTKALGILVEIANNSITFKSPIKSIRGINRVVLGDIAV
;
A
#
# COMPACT_ATOMS: atom_id res chain seq x y z
N MET A 1 -2.21 -8.69 -20.07
CA MET A 1 -3.59 -9.18 -20.27
C MET A 1 -4.47 -8.55 -19.21
N SER A 2 -5.32 -7.61 -19.61
CA SER A 2 -6.38 -7.08 -18.74
C SER A 2 -7.32 -8.24 -18.37
N LEU A 3 -7.42 -8.54 -17.07
CA LEU A 3 -8.50 -9.40 -16.58
C LEU A 3 -9.81 -8.72 -16.96
N GLU A 4 -10.67 -9.43 -17.69
CA GLU A 4 -12.03 -8.98 -17.94
C GLU A 4 -12.74 -8.82 -16.60
N ILE A 5 -13.07 -7.58 -16.26
CA ILE A 5 -13.80 -7.27 -15.03
C ILE A 5 -15.28 -7.41 -15.38
N ILE A 6 -15.95 -8.40 -14.81
CA ILE A 6 -17.39 -8.57 -14.95
C ILE A 6 -18.06 -7.78 -13.81
N PRO A 7 -18.70 -6.64 -14.09
CA PRO A 7 -19.29 -5.82 -13.05
C PRO A 7 -20.57 -6.44 -12.50
N GLU A 8 -20.68 -6.48 -11.17
CA GLU A 8 -21.92 -6.87 -10.48
C GLU A 8 -22.89 -5.66 -10.44
N PRO A 9 -24.22 -5.86 -10.44
CA PRO A 9 -25.19 -4.76 -10.42
C PRO A 9 -24.99 -3.76 -9.27
N GLU A 10 -24.62 -4.25 -8.09
CA GLU A 10 -24.34 -3.45 -6.89
C GLU A 10 -23.19 -2.45 -7.11
N TRP A 11 -22.26 -2.73 -8.02
CA TRP A 11 -21.12 -1.85 -8.28
C TRP A 11 -21.53 -0.58 -9.03
N LYS A 12 -22.54 -0.66 -9.90
CA LYS A 12 -23.06 0.51 -10.61
C LYS A 12 -23.73 1.49 -9.65
N GLU A 13 -24.42 0.99 -8.63
CA GLU A 13 -25.02 1.83 -7.60
C GLU A 13 -23.95 2.48 -6.73
N LEU A 14 -22.92 1.70 -6.34
CA LEU A 14 -21.76 2.24 -5.63
C LEU A 14 -21.06 3.37 -6.38
N VAL A 15 -20.94 3.27 -7.71
CA VAL A 15 -20.41 4.38 -8.54
C VAL A 15 -21.26 5.64 -8.37
N LYS A 16 -22.59 5.55 -8.43
CA LYS A 16 -23.47 6.71 -8.24
C LYS A 16 -23.31 7.33 -6.86
N GLU A 17 -23.23 6.52 -5.83
CA GLU A 17 -23.04 6.99 -4.46
C GLU A 17 -21.70 7.73 -4.30
N LEU A 18 -20.62 7.21 -4.88
CA LEU A 18 -19.31 7.86 -4.86
C LEU A 18 -19.27 9.15 -5.69
N ILE A 19 -20.03 9.25 -6.79
CA ILE A 19 -20.19 10.51 -7.54
C ILE A 19 -20.92 11.56 -6.70
N LYS A 20 -21.97 11.15 -6.01
CA LYS A 20 -22.86 12.04 -5.26
C LYS A 20 -22.23 12.56 -3.98
N HIS A 21 -21.59 11.68 -3.22
CA HIS A 21 -21.08 12.00 -1.88
C HIS A 21 -19.57 12.30 -1.88
N LYS A 22 -18.82 11.78 -2.85
CA LYS A 22 -17.36 11.98 -3.00
C LYS A 22 -16.58 11.68 -1.72
N GLY A 23 -15.29 12.01 -1.70
CA GLY A 23 -14.44 11.82 -0.53
C GLY A 23 -13.75 10.46 -0.49
N THR A 24 -13.39 10.03 0.71
CA THR A 24 -12.52 8.90 0.97
C THR A 24 -13.33 7.63 1.24
N ALA A 25 -13.08 6.60 0.45
CA ALA A 25 -13.69 5.29 0.60
C ALA A 25 -12.64 4.25 1.01
N LEU A 26 -12.86 3.63 2.18
CA LEU A 26 -12.00 2.56 2.68
C LEU A 26 -12.57 1.20 2.27
N LEU A 27 -11.82 0.43 1.47
CA LEU A 27 -12.21 -0.91 1.06
C LEU A 27 -11.79 -1.92 2.14
N LEU A 28 -12.77 -2.60 2.75
CA LEU A 28 -12.58 -3.64 3.75
C LEU A 28 -13.05 -4.99 3.23
N GLY A 29 -12.46 -6.08 3.71
CA GLY A 29 -12.78 -7.43 3.25
C GLY A 29 -11.62 -8.40 3.40
N ALA A 30 -11.94 -9.69 3.47
CA ALA A 30 -10.97 -10.76 3.63
C ALA A 30 -9.96 -10.81 2.47
N THR A 31 -8.88 -11.57 2.66
CA THR A 31 -7.93 -11.85 1.57
C THR A 31 -8.68 -12.51 0.40
N ASP A 32 -8.36 -12.13 -0.83
CA ASP A 32 -9.01 -12.64 -2.06
C ASP A 32 -10.54 -12.43 -2.12
N SER A 33 -11.08 -11.38 -1.46
CA SER A 33 -12.52 -11.03 -1.57
C SER A 33 -12.88 -10.22 -2.84
N GLY A 34 -11.89 -9.75 -3.60
CA GLY A 34 -12.09 -8.98 -4.83
C GLY A 34 -11.92 -7.46 -4.68
N LYS A 35 -11.50 -6.94 -3.51
CA LYS A 35 -11.30 -5.50 -3.26
C LYS A 35 -10.48 -4.80 -4.34
N SER A 36 -9.30 -5.30 -4.69
CA SER A 36 -8.44 -4.68 -5.69
C SER A 36 -9.03 -4.74 -7.11
N THR A 37 -9.93 -5.69 -7.39
CA THR A 37 -10.67 -5.73 -8.67
C THR A 37 -11.75 -4.67 -8.67
N LEU A 38 -12.51 -4.57 -7.57
CA LEU A 38 -13.51 -3.52 -7.38
C LEU A 38 -12.89 -2.12 -7.43
N ALA A 39 -11.75 -1.89 -6.77
CA ALA A 39 -11.04 -0.61 -6.82
C ALA A 39 -10.70 -0.22 -8.27
N ARG A 40 -10.18 -1.15 -9.08
CA ARG A 40 -9.90 -0.89 -10.51
C ARG A 40 -11.15 -0.58 -11.32
N TYR A 41 -12.25 -1.27 -11.04
CA TYR A 41 -13.54 -0.97 -11.66
C TYR A 41 -13.99 0.45 -11.33
N LEU A 42 -13.99 0.81 -10.04
CA LEU A 42 -14.40 2.14 -9.58
C LEU A 42 -13.54 3.25 -10.17
N ILE A 43 -12.21 3.07 -10.23
CA ILE A 43 -11.31 4.05 -10.87
C ILE A 43 -11.73 4.28 -12.33
N ARG A 44 -11.92 3.22 -13.11
CA ARG A 44 -12.31 3.32 -14.53
C ARG A 44 -13.65 4.03 -14.72
N GLU A 45 -14.66 3.68 -13.92
CA GLU A 45 -16.01 4.25 -14.05
C GLU A 45 -16.11 5.70 -13.57
N LEU A 46 -15.32 6.09 -12.56
CA LEU A 46 -15.31 7.45 -12.05
C LEU A 46 -14.49 8.37 -12.98
N VAL A 47 -13.32 7.91 -13.42
CA VAL A 47 -12.46 8.66 -14.36
C VAL A 47 -13.16 8.85 -15.71
N SER A 48 -13.93 7.88 -16.21
CA SER A 48 -14.73 8.05 -17.44
C SER A 48 -15.88 9.05 -17.31
N LYS A 49 -16.12 9.55 -16.10
CA LYS A 49 -17.09 10.60 -15.78
C LYS A 49 -16.40 11.90 -15.33
N ASP A 50 -15.13 12.06 -15.70
CA ASP A 50 -14.30 13.22 -15.40
C ASP A 50 -14.11 13.48 -13.90
N ILE A 51 -14.22 12.44 -13.07
CA ILE A 51 -13.92 12.54 -11.63
C ILE A 51 -12.48 12.14 -11.40
N LYS A 52 -11.72 13.04 -10.77
CA LYS A 52 -10.34 12.74 -10.40
C LYS A 52 -10.31 11.79 -9.21
N VAL A 53 -9.65 10.65 -9.36
CA VAL A 53 -9.61 9.58 -8.34
C VAL A 53 -8.18 9.30 -7.90
N SER A 54 -7.91 9.22 -6.61
CA SER A 54 -6.65 8.65 -6.11
C SER A 54 -6.86 7.23 -5.58
N LEU A 55 -5.94 6.32 -5.90
CA LEU A 55 -5.84 5.02 -5.25
C LEU A 55 -4.72 5.06 -4.22
N VAL A 56 -5.01 4.73 -2.97
CA VAL A 56 -4.02 4.36 -1.96
C VAL A 56 -4.03 2.84 -1.82
N ASP A 57 -2.98 2.19 -2.31
CA ASP A 57 -2.78 0.76 -2.15
C ASP A 57 -2.01 0.51 -0.85
N SER A 58 -2.74 0.07 0.18
CA SER A 58 -2.17 -0.28 1.48
C SER A 58 -2.03 -1.78 1.71
N ASP A 59 -2.17 -2.62 0.68
CA ASP A 59 -1.86 -4.05 0.77
C ASP A 59 -0.37 -4.30 0.56
N ILE A 60 0.42 -4.14 1.62
CA ILE A 60 1.86 -4.39 1.62
C ILE A 60 2.24 -5.85 1.23
N GLY A 61 1.30 -6.78 1.26
CA GLY A 61 1.56 -8.18 0.97
C GLY A 61 1.47 -8.50 -0.52
N GLN A 62 0.54 -7.89 -1.24
CA GLN A 62 0.23 -8.17 -2.64
C GLN A 62 -0.08 -6.88 -3.42
N SER A 63 0.65 -5.80 -3.10
CA SER A 63 0.46 -4.49 -3.72
C SER A 63 0.43 -4.61 -5.24
N SER A 64 -0.58 -4.00 -5.82
CA SER A 64 -0.81 -3.97 -7.26
C SER A 64 -0.30 -2.71 -7.93
N LEU A 65 -0.22 -1.62 -7.18
CA LEU A 65 0.27 -0.32 -7.64
C LEU A 65 1.76 -0.14 -7.31
N GLY A 66 2.17 -0.54 -6.10
CA GLY A 66 3.54 -0.38 -5.60
C GLY A 66 4.35 -1.67 -5.60
N LEU A 67 5.42 -1.65 -4.82
CA LEU A 67 6.23 -2.82 -4.53
C LEU A 67 5.71 -3.51 -3.27
N PRO A 68 5.88 -4.84 -3.15
CA PRO A 68 5.63 -5.53 -1.89
C PRO A 68 6.40 -4.88 -0.73
N GLY A 69 5.76 -4.72 0.42
CA GLY A 69 6.33 -4.04 1.59
C GLY A 69 6.17 -2.51 1.57
N THR A 70 5.50 -1.95 0.57
CA THR A 70 5.19 -0.52 0.48
C THR A 70 3.69 -0.27 0.55
N ILE A 71 3.32 0.90 1.07
CA ILE A 71 2.02 1.53 0.82
C ILE A 71 2.26 2.55 -0.28
N SER A 72 1.44 2.56 -1.31
CA SER A 72 1.64 3.43 -2.47
C SER A 72 0.39 4.22 -2.81
N MET A 73 0.55 5.31 -3.54
CA MET A 73 -0.58 6.02 -4.12
C MET A 73 -0.30 6.55 -5.53
N LYS A 74 -1.38 6.72 -6.29
CA LYS A 74 -1.41 7.36 -7.60
C LYS A 74 -2.75 8.07 -7.76
N THR A 75 -2.75 9.21 -8.44
CA THR A 75 -3.95 9.91 -8.87
C THR A 75 -4.20 9.64 -10.35
N PHE A 76 -5.47 9.49 -10.70
CA PHE A 76 -5.95 9.21 -12.03
C PHE A 76 -6.89 10.34 -12.44
N SER A 77 -6.48 11.09 -13.46
CA SER A 77 -7.27 12.17 -14.09
C SER A 77 -7.79 11.80 -15.48
N SER A 78 -7.25 10.75 -16.10
CA SER A 78 -7.69 10.31 -17.43
C SER A 78 -7.61 8.79 -17.61
N PRO A 79 -8.36 8.21 -18.57
CA PRO A 79 -8.31 6.78 -18.84
C PRO A 79 -6.92 6.26 -19.20
N GLU A 80 -6.09 7.05 -19.86
CA GLU A 80 -4.72 6.70 -20.26
C GLU A 80 -3.82 6.45 -19.04
N GLU A 81 -4.00 7.23 -17.97
CA GLU A 81 -3.22 7.08 -16.73
C GLU A 81 -3.51 5.77 -15.99
N ILE A 82 -4.66 5.14 -16.25
CA ILE A 82 -5.06 3.85 -15.64
C ILE A 82 -4.20 2.69 -16.19
N GLU A 83 -3.70 2.82 -17.42
CA GLU A 83 -2.82 1.82 -18.02
C GLU A 83 -1.39 1.90 -17.48
N GLU A 84 -0.99 3.07 -17.00
CA GLU A 84 0.33 3.29 -16.40
C GLU A 84 0.33 2.87 -14.92
N SER A 85 1.22 1.94 -14.57
CA SER A 85 1.21 1.24 -13.27
C SER A 85 2.23 1.75 -12.25
N SER A 86 2.86 2.90 -12.49
CA SER A 86 3.87 3.49 -11.59
C SER A 86 3.21 4.32 -10.47
N PRO A 87 3.58 4.12 -9.19
CA PRO A 87 3.06 4.96 -8.11
C PRO A 87 3.70 6.36 -8.13
N GLU A 88 2.93 7.39 -7.77
CA GLU A 88 3.44 8.76 -7.57
C GLU A 88 4.22 8.89 -6.26
N LYS A 89 3.74 8.21 -5.22
CA LYS A 89 4.38 8.17 -3.91
C LYS A 89 4.34 6.76 -3.33
N ILE A 90 5.39 6.43 -2.59
CA ILE A 90 5.51 5.19 -1.82
C ILE A 90 5.95 5.48 -0.39
N PHE A 91 5.56 4.61 0.52
CA PHE A 91 5.97 4.59 1.92
C PHE A 91 6.43 3.19 2.26
N PHE A 92 7.72 3.03 2.55
CA PHE A 92 8.30 1.74 2.89
C PHE A 92 7.94 1.34 4.33
N VAL A 93 7.13 0.30 4.46
CA VAL A 93 6.81 -0.33 5.76
C VAL A 93 7.88 -1.37 6.11
N GLY A 94 8.44 -2.03 5.08
CA GLY A 94 9.52 -2.99 5.24
C GLY A 94 9.09 -4.28 5.93
N THR A 95 7.89 -4.76 5.65
CA THR A 95 7.43 -6.10 6.05
C THR A 95 6.32 -6.56 5.10
N PHE A 96 6.11 -7.88 4.98
CA PHE A 96 4.92 -8.42 4.28
C PHE A 96 3.79 -8.76 5.26
N ASN A 97 4.04 -8.69 6.56
CA ASN A 97 3.05 -9.03 7.58
C ASN A 97 2.58 -7.74 8.29
N PRO A 98 1.37 -7.24 7.99
CA PRO A 98 0.87 -6.01 8.60
C PRO A 98 0.76 -6.08 10.12
N ALA A 99 0.62 -7.28 10.70
CA ALA A 99 0.58 -7.48 12.15
C ALA A 99 1.87 -7.05 12.86
N LYS A 100 3.03 -7.07 12.17
CA LYS A 100 4.32 -6.72 12.77
C LYS A 100 4.50 -5.22 12.98
N LYS A 101 3.81 -4.38 12.19
CA LYS A 101 4.05 -2.93 12.14
C LYS A 101 2.74 -2.14 11.99
N ILE A 102 1.78 -2.40 12.88
CA ILE A 102 0.43 -1.81 12.84
C ILE A 102 0.50 -0.26 12.80
N HIS A 103 1.34 0.35 13.63
CA HIS A 103 1.48 1.82 13.68
C HIS A 103 1.95 2.38 12.34
N LEU A 104 2.95 1.78 11.70
CA LEU A 104 3.42 2.20 10.37
C LEU A 104 2.36 1.96 9.29
N MET A 105 1.58 0.89 9.40
CA MET A 105 0.47 0.63 8.48
C MET A 105 -0.62 1.69 8.57
N ILE A 106 -0.90 2.21 9.77
CA ILE A 106 -1.87 3.29 9.99
C ILE A 106 -1.27 4.62 9.50
N ASP A 107 -0.07 4.97 9.97
CA ASP A 107 0.61 6.23 9.66
C ASP A 107 0.88 6.37 8.15
N GLY A 108 1.49 5.35 7.53
CA GLY A 108 1.78 5.36 6.09
C GLY A 108 0.52 5.48 5.23
N THR A 109 -0.58 4.81 5.60
CA THR A 109 -1.85 4.96 4.86
C THR A 109 -2.47 6.32 5.09
N LYS A 110 -2.43 6.86 6.32
CA LYS A 110 -2.92 8.21 6.60
C LYS A 110 -2.19 9.24 5.75
N ARG A 111 -0.86 9.20 5.69
CA ARG A 111 -0.04 10.12 4.89
C ARG A 111 -0.43 10.09 3.41
N MET A 112 -0.55 8.89 2.85
CA MET A 112 -0.96 8.74 1.44
C MET A 112 -2.39 9.20 1.21
N ALA A 113 -3.31 8.95 2.15
CA ALA A 113 -4.68 9.44 2.07
C ALA A 113 -4.74 10.97 2.15
N ASP A 114 -4.03 11.59 3.09
CA ASP A 114 -4.00 13.06 3.25
C ASP A 114 -3.43 13.74 2.00
N PHE A 115 -2.34 13.20 1.43
CA PHE A 115 -1.82 13.67 0.15
C PHE A 115 -2.84 13.48 -0.98
N SER A 116 -3.52 12.33 -1.03
CA SER A 116 -4.52 12.03 -2.05
C SER A 116 -5.72 12.98 -1.98
N LYS A 117 -6.24 13.26 -0.78
CA LYS A 117 -7.39 14.16 -0.54
C LYS A 117 -7.16 15.57 -1.08
N ALA A 118 -5.91 16.04 -1.09
CA ALA A 118 -5.57 17.35 -1.64
C ALA A 118 -5.55 17.37 -3.19
N ASN A 119 -5.57 16.20 -3.84
CA ASN A 119 -5.29 16.05 -5.27
C ASN A 119 -6.42 15.36 -6.05
N SER A 120 -7.45 14.84 -5.40
CA SER A 120 -8.57 14.13 -6.03
C SER A 120 -9.90 14.38 -5.32
N GLU A 121 -10.98 14.10 -6.04
CA GLU A 121 -12.34 14.20 -5.54
C GLU A 121 -12.79 12.93 -4.80
N VAL A 122 -12.26 11.79 -5.23
CA VAL A 122 -12.49 10.49 -4.60
C VAL A 122 -11.16 9.82 -4.27
N VAL A 123 -11.00 9.38 -3.02
CA VAL A 123 -9.82 8.61 -2.59
C VAL A 123 -10.25 7.19 -2.26
N LEU A 124 -9.86 6.22 -3.08
CA LEU A 124 -10.07 4.81 -2.80
C LEU A 124 -8.88 4.27 -2.03
N ILE A 125 -9.11 3.68 -0.86
CA ILE A 125 -8.05 3.07 -0.05
C ILE A 125 -8.24 1.55 -0.08
N ASP A 126 -7.43 0.84 -0.88
CA ASP A 126 -7.38 -0.62 -0.87
C ASP A 126 -6.56 -1.09 0.33
N THR A 127 -7.06 -2.08 1.07
CA THR A 127 -6.46 -2.50 2.33
C THR A 127 -6.15 -3.99 2.37
N THR A 128 -5.20 -4.36 3.23
CA THR A 128 -4.85 -5.77 3.49
C THR A 128 -6.07 -6.60 3.90
N GLY A 129 -6.08 -7.89 3.54
CA GLY A 129 -7.11 -8.84 3.97
C GLY A 129 -7.10 -9.26 5.45
N LEU A 130 -6.25 -8.65 6.29
CA LEU A 130 -6.21 -8.89 7.74
C LEU A 130 -7.42 -8.23 8.43
N ILE A 131 -8.48 -9.01 8.65
CA ILE A 131 -9.74 -8.56 9.26
C ILE A 131 -10.06 -9.27 10.57
N SER A 132 -9.45 -10.42 10.84
CA SER A 132 -9.77 -11.27 12.00
C SER A 132 -8.81 -11.05 13.17
N GLY A 133 -9.28 -11.39 14.37
CA GLY A 133 -8.50 -11.28 15.62
C GLY A 133 -8.29 -9.84 16.07
N GLU A 134 -7.75 -9.67 17.29
CA GLU A 134 -7.51 -8.35 17.90
C GLU A 134 -6.63 -7.46 17.03
N VAL A 135 -5.61 -8.04 16.40
CA VAL A 135 -4.69 -7.34 15.49
C VAL A 135 -5.43 -6.78 14.27
N GLY A 136 -6.32 -7.58 13.65
CA GLY A 136 -7.11 -7.14 12.50
C GLY A 136 -8.07 -6.01 12.88
N ILE A 137 -8.76 -6.16 14.00
CA ILE A 137 -9.66 -5.14 14.55
C ILE A 137 -8.89 -3.84 14.83
N ALA A 138 -7.76 -3.92 15.54
CA ALA A 138 -6.94 -2.77 15.86
C ALA A 138 -6.42 -2.05 14.60
N LEU A 139 -5.98 -2.81 13.59
CA LEU A 139 -5.51 -2.24 12.33
C LEU A 139 -6.63 -1.52 11.57
N LYS A 140 -7.83 -2.13 11.45
CA LYS A 140 -8.95 -1.51 10.73
C LYS A 140 -9.49 -0.30 11.49
N ASN A 141 -9.75 -0.44 12.79
CA ASN A 141 -10.24 0.66 13.62
C ASN A 141 -9.23 1.81 13.68
N GLY A 142 -7.93 1.51 13.76
CA GLY A 142 -6.89 2.51 13.71
C GLY A 142 -6.89 3.31 12.40
N LYS A 143 -7.04 2.62 11.25
CA LYS A 143 -7.19 3.28 9.94
C LYS A 143 -8.45 4.13 9.89
N ILE A 144 -9.62 3.58 10.27
CA ILE A 144 -10.90 4.30 10.25
C ILE A 144 -10.82 5.57 11.11
N LYS A 145 -10.37 5.47 12.36
CA LYS A 145 -10.28 6.61 13.30
C LYS A 145 -9.32 7.70 12.83
N THR A 146 -8.20 7.29 12.21
CA THR A 146 -7.13 8.23 11.82
C THR A 146 -7.40 8.89 10.47
N ILE A 147 -8.01 8.15 9.54
CA ILE A 147 -8.30 8.62 8.18
C ILE A 147 -9.65 9.36 8.11
N LYS A 148 -10.61 8.96 8.96
CA LYS A 148 -11.99 9.46 8.98
C LYS A 148 -12.63 9.41 7.59
N PRO A 149 -12.80 8.22 7.00
CA PRO A 149 -13.36 8.09 5.66
C PRO A 149 -14.86 8.40 5.67
N GLU A 150 -15.35 9.00 4.60
CA GLU A 150 -16.77 9.25 4.35
C GLU A 150 -17.52 7.95 3.99
N HIS A 151 -16.79 6.99 3.39
CA HIS A 151 -17.33 5.70 2.96
C HIS A 151 -16.53 4.52 3.47
N ILE A 152 -17.24 3.44 3.80
CA ILE A 152 -16.65 2.10 3.92
C ILE A 152 -17.29 1.20 2.88
N ILE A 153 -16.46 0.56 2.06
CA ILE A 153 -16.88 -0.44 1.08
C ILE A 153 -16.53 -1.81 1.65
N ALA A 154 -17.52 -2.47 2.25
CA ALA A 154 -17.40 -3.75 2.92
C ALA A 154 -17.62 -4.90 1.92
N VAL A 155 -16.53 -5.46 1.41
CA VAL A 155 -16.53 -6.57 0.45
C VAL A 155 -16.48 -7.90 1.20
N GLN A 156 -17.64 -8.55 1.35
CA GLN A 156 -17.80 -9.75 2.18
C GLN A 156 -18.61 -10.87 1.49
N ARG A 157 -18.37 -12.12 1.87
CA ARG A 157 -19.14 -13.29 1.42
C ARG A 157 -20.36 -13.51 2.31
N HIS A 158 -20.19 -13.29 3.61
CA HIS A 158 -21.19 -13.45 4.64
C HIS A 158 -21.14 -12.21 5.54
N ASP A 159 -20.85 -12.38 6.83
CA ASP A 159 -20.83 -11.39 7.89
C ASP A 159 -19.44 -11.17 8.47
N GLU A 160 -18.38 -11.58 7.75
CA GLU A 160 -17.02 -11.62 8.28
C GLU A 160 -16.40 -10.24 8.59
N LEU A 161 -17.10 -9.13 8.29
CA LEU A 161 -16.70 -7.77 8.67
C LEU A 161 -17.55 -7.16 9.78
N GLU A 162 -18.66 -7.80 10.18
CA GLU A 162 -19.63 -7.16 11.10
C GLU A 162 -18.98 -6.86 12.46
N HIS A 163 -18.03 -7.68 12.93
CA HIS A 163 -17.28 -7.43 14.17
C HIS A 163 -16.38 -6.18 14.13
N ILE A 164 -16.09 -5.64 12.95
CA ILE A 164 -15.41 -4.34 12.77
C ILE A 164 -16.44 -3.22 12.60
N MET A 165 -17.55 -3.49 11.91
CA MET A 165 -18.51 -2.46 11.49
C MET A 165 -19.53 -2.06 12.55
N THR A 166 -19.84 -2.93 13.51
CA THR A 166 -20.89 -2.69 14.53
C THR A 166 -20.65 -1.46 15.40
N LEU A 167 -19.40 -0.99 15.51
CA LEU A 167 -19.02 0.16 16.34
C LEU A 167 -18.76 1.43 15.51
N ILE A 168 -19.12 1.42 14.23
CA ILE A 168 -18.87 2.53 13.30
C ILE A 168 -20.17 3.31 13.13
N GLU A 169 -20.13 4.57 13.53
CA GLU A 169 -21.20 5.55 13.36
C GLU A 169 -20.78 6.62 12.34
N ASP A 170 -21.76 7.35 11.78
CA ASP A 170 -21.54 8.51 10.91
C ASP A 170 -20.70 8.26 9.62
N ILE A 171 -20.73 7.03 9.10
CA ILE A 171 -20.04 6.65 7.85
C ILE A 171 -21.01 5.95 6.91
N HIS A 172 -20.95 6.25 5.60
CA HIS A 172 -21.72 5.55 4.58
C HIS A 172 -21.15 4.14 4.34
N ILE A 173 -21.81 3.11 4.87
CA ILE A 173 -21.39 1.71 4.71
C ILE A 173 -22.07 1.07 3.49
N HIS A 174 -21.26 0.71 2.51
CA HIS A 174 -21.66 -0.02 1.31
C HIS A 174 -21.28 -1.50 1.45
N ARG A 175 -22.26 -2.39 1.65
CA ARG A 175 -22.02 -3.83 1.70
C ARG A 175 -22.07 -4.40 0.28
N ILE A 176 -20.93 -4.90 -0.19
CA ILE A 176 -20.76 -5.44 -1.54
C ILE A 176 -20.48 -6.93 -1.43
N LYS A 177 -21.21 -7.73 -2.21
CA LYS A 177 -20.96 -9.17 -2.24
C LYS A 177 -19.62 -9.47 -2.88
N ALA A 178 -18.78 -10.24 -2.18
CA ALA A 178 -17.53 -10.73 -2.74
C ALA A 178 -17.80 -11.62 -3.96
N SER A 179 -17.06 -11.40 -5.05
CA SER A 179 -17.25 -12.15 -6.29
C SER A 179 -16.98 -13.65 -6.10
N ARG A 180 -17.86 -14.50 -6.63
CA ARG A 180 -17.68 -15.96 -6.63
C ARG A 180 -16.48 -16.42 -7.47
N THR A 181 -16.04 -15.60 -8.42
CA THR A 181 -14.90 -15.89 -9.30
C THR A 181 -13.58 -15.38 -8.74
N ALA A 182 -13.60 -14.74 -7.56
CA ALA A 182 -12.38 -14.29 -6.89
C ALA A 182 -11.49 -15.50 -6.59
N LYS A 183 -10.39 -15.62 -7.36
CA LYS A 183 -9.46 -16.73 -7.26
C LYS A 183 -8.67 -16.63 -5.96
N ASN A 184 -8.71 -17.70 -5.16
CA ASN A 184 -7.78 -17.86 -4.06
C ASN A 184 -6.35 -17.95 -4.63
N ARG A 185 -5.47 -17.03 -4.24
CA ARG A 185 -4.06 -17.09 -4.61
C ARG A 185 -3.34 -18.01 -3.63
N SER A 186 -2.66 -19.03 -4.15
CA SER A 186 -1.81 -19.91 -3.34
C SER A 186 -0.65 -19.13 -2.71
N ARG A 187 -0.14 -19.60 -1.57
CA ARG A 187 1.07 -19.02 -0.96
C ARG A 187 2.25 -18.94 -1.94
N GLU A 188 2.42 -19.95 -2.77
CA GLU A 188 3.47 -20.03 -3.79
C GLU A 188 3.31 -18.94 -4.86
N SER A 189 2.10 -18.75 -5.40
CA SER A 189 1.83 -17.69 -6.37
C SER A 189 2.10 -16.29 -5.79
N ARG A 190 1.78 -16.09 -4.50
CA ARG A 190 2.07 -14.84 -3.78
C ARG A 190 3.58 -14.61 -3.63
N ILE A 191 4.36 -15.67 -3.36
CA ILE A 191 5.83 -15.58 -3.28
C ILE A 191 6.41 -15.27 -4.65
N ARG A 192 5.96 -15.97 -5.70
CA ARG A 192 6.42 -15.77 -7.08
C ARG A 192 6.16 -14.34 -7.54
N TYR A 193 4.94 -13.82 -7.32
CA TYR A 193 4.57 -12.45 -7.64
C TYR A 193 5.51 -11.43 -7.00
N ARG A 194 5.88 -11.62 -5.72
CA ARG A 194 6.80 -10.72 -5.03
C ARG A 194 8.20 -10.76 -5.63
N LYS A 195 8.71 -11.97 -5.94
CA LYS A 195 10.01 -12.14 -6.57
C LYS A 195 10.07 -11.46 -7.94
N GLU A 196 9.04 -11.65 -8.76
CA GLU A 196 8.93 -11.00 -10.08
C GLU A 196 8.97 -9.47 -9.92
N LYS A 197 8.17 -8.90 -9.01
CA LYS A 197 8.16 -7.45 -8.76
C LYS A 197 9.52 -6.89 -8.32
N PHE A 198 10.25 -7.60 -7.46
CA PHE A 198 11.58 -7.16 -7.05
C PHE A 198 12.62 -7.33 -8.14
N ASN A 199 12.58 -8.42 -8.90
CA ASN A 199 13.47 -8.63 -10.04
C ASN A 199 13.29 -7.53 -11.09
N ASP A 200 12.04 -7.16 -11.39
CA ASP A 200 11.72 -6.07 -12.32
C ASP A 200 12.26 -4.73 -11.81
N TYR A 201 12.04 -4.43 -10.52
CA TYR A 201 12.49 -3.17 -9.90
C TYR A 201 14.02 -3.07 -9.82
N PHE A 202 14.70 -4.16 -9.45
CA PHE A 202 16.16 -4.22 -9.28
C PHE A 202 16.86 -4.83 -10.51
N ASN A 203 16.31 -4.67 -11.72
CA ASN A 203 16.88 -5.28 -12.93
C ASN A 203 18.25 -4.72 -13.33
N LYS A 204 18.56 -3.47 -12.93
CA LYS A 204 19.81 -2.75 -13.20
C LYS A 204 20.16 -1.84 -12.02
N PRO A 205 20.50 -2.39 -10.85
CA PRO A 205 20.79 -1.58 -9.68
C PRO A 205 22.27 -1.13 -9.72
N GLU A 206 22.51 0.07 -9.24
CA GLU A 206 23.86 0.58 -9.01
C GLU A 206 24.26 0.38 -7.55
N VAL A 207 25.54 0.14 -7.30
CA VAL A 207 26.08 0.08 -5.93
C VAL A 207 26.30 1.51 -5.45
N ALA A 208 25.80 1.81 -4.26
CA ALA A 208 26.00 3.06 -3.57
C ALA A 208 26.40 2.82 -2.12
N GLU A 209 27.06 3.80 -1.54
CA GLU A 209 27.51 3.79 -0.15
C GLU A 209 27.04 5.07 0.54
N PHE A 210 26.62 4.93 1.80
CA PHE A 210 26.26 6.04 2.68
C PHE A 210 27.15 6.01 3.91
N LEU A 211 27.76 7.13 4.28
CA LEU A 211 28.35 7.24 5.62
C LEU A 211 27.23 7.29 6.65
N LEU A 212 27.44 6.66 7.81
CA LEU A 212 26.41 6.60 8.87
C LEU A 212 26.04 7.98 9.44
N ASN A 213 26.87 9.00 9.23
CA ASN A 213 26.60 10.37 9.69
C ASN A 213 25.83 11.21 8.66
N ASP A 214 25.71 10.74 7.41
CA ASP A 214 25.05 11.49 6.33
C ASP A 214 23.53 11.28 6.29
N ALA A 215 23.02 10.30 7.05
CA ALA A 215 21.61 9.98 7.12
C ALA A 215 21.20 9.50 8.52
N THR A 216 19.93 9.69 8.87
CA THR A 216 19.35 9.07 10.07
C THR A 216 18.77 7.70 9.73
N PHE A 217 19.14 6.68 10.49
CA PHE A 217 18.68 5.31 10.27
C PHE A 217 17.48 4.99 11.15
N PHE A 218 16.49 4.31 10.58
CA PHE A 218 15.27 3.93 11.27
C PHE A 218 15.00 2.44 11.14
N TYR A 219 14.57 1.83 12.24
CA TYR A 219 14.02 0.49 12.25
C TYR A 219 12.73 0.50 13.07
N ASN A 220 11.67 -0.10 12.53
CA ASN A 220 10.34 -0.14 13.17
C ASN A 220 9.78 1.25 13.57
N GLY A 221 10.11 2.29 12.79
CA GLY A 221 9.69 3.67 13.05
C GLY A 221 10.50 4.41 14.11
N LYS A 222 11.58 3.82 14.64
CA LYS A 222 12.44 4.43 15.66
C LYS A 222 13.85 4.67 15.11
N PRO A 223 14.49 5.81 15.43
CA PRO A 223 15.86 6.05 15.05
C PRO A 223 16.80 5.08 15.78
N PHE A 224 17.86 4.64 15.11
CA PHE A 224 18.91 3.81 15.68
C PHE A 224 20.24 4.08 14.97
N ARG A 225 21.35 3.53 15.50
CA ARG A 225 22.65 3.55 14.85
C ARG A 225 23.00 2.14 14.39
N PRO A 226 23.13 1.88 13.07
CA PRO A 226 23.45 0.55 12.55
C PRO A 226 24.81 0.06 13.03
N LYS A 227 24.91 -1.24 13.28
CA LYS A 227 26.13 -1.96 13.60
C LYS A 227 26.28 -3.18 12.69
N GLU A 228 27.52 -3.66 12.57
CA GLU A 228 27.82 -4.92 11.91
C GLU A 228 26.92 -6.05 12.42
N MET A 229 26.42 -6.90 11.52
CA MET A 229 25.53 -8.03 11.79
C MET A 229 24.11 -7.71 12.30
N ASP A 230 23.73 -6.43 12.48
CA ASP A 230 22.34 -6.07 12.86
C ASP A 230 21.32 -6.59 11.83
N PHE A 231 21.70 -6.56 10.55
CA PHE A 231 20.88 -6.97 9.42
C PHE A 231 21.69 -7.83 8.46
N LYS A 232 21.00 -8.75 7.78
CA LYS A 232 21.63 -9.65 6.81
C LYS A 232 21.77 -8.96 5.45
N GLU A 233 22.79 -9.34 4.69
CA GLU A 233 22.84 -9.07 3.25
C GLU A 233 21.52 -9.49 2.59
N GLY A 234 21.06 -8.69 1.61
CA GLY A 234 19.78 -8.89 0.94
C GLY A 234 18.60 -8.17 1.62
N THR A 235 18.80 -7.58 2.82
CA THR A 235 17.74 -6.84 3.51
C THR A 235 17.29 -5.63 2.69
N LEU A 236 15.97 -5.49 2.48
CA LEU A 236 15.41 -4.30 1.84
C LEU A 236 15.49 -3.08 2.75
N ILE A 237 15.90 -1.97 2.16
CA ILE A 237 15.93 -0.66 2.79
C ILE A 237 15.09 0.34 1.99
N GLY A 238 14.45 1.27 2.69
CA GLY A 238 13.83 2.46 2.12
C GLY A 238 14.81 3.61 2.14
N LEU A 239 15.02 4.23 0.99
CA LEU A 239 15.83 5.44 0.82
C LEU A 239 14.89 6.64 0.80
N ASN A 240 14.95 7.47 1.82
CA ASN A 240 13.96 8.52 2.05
C ASN A 240 14.59 9.92 2.02
N HIS A 241 13.85 10.86 1.44
CA HIS A 241 14.02 12.28 1.70
C HIS A 241 13.00 12.69 2.74
N ASN A 242 13.46 12.99 3.96
CA ASN A 242 12.65 13.09 5.15
C ASN A 242 11.80 11.83 5.32
N GLU A 243 10.48 11.94 5.26
CA GLU A 243 9.58 10.81 5.45
C GLU A 243 9.09 10.18 4.15
N ASP A 244 9.33 10.83 3.01
CA ASP A 244 8.98 10.33 1.69
C ASP A 244 9.99 9.28 1.23
N THR A 245 9.54 8.05 0.99
CA THR A 245 10.38 7.02 0.36
C THR A 245 10.53 7.35 -1.13
N LYS A 246 11.77 7.51 -1.58
CA LYS A 246 12.11 7.86 -2.97
C LYS A 246 12.52 6.63 -3.77
N ALA A 247 13.17 5.68 -3.14
CA ALA A 247 13.56 4.41 -3.74
C ALA A 247 13.68 3.32 -2.68
N LEU A 248 13.73 2.06 -3.13
CA LEU A 248 14.20 0.95 -2.30
C LEU A 248 15.64 0.59 -2.67
N GLY A 249 16.35 0.02 -1.71
CA GLY A 249 17.66 -0.58 -1.90
C GLY A 249 17.73 -1.99 -1.32
N ILE A 250 18.76 -2.72 -1.71
CA ILE A 250 19.14 -4.02 -1.15
C ILE A 250 20.45 -3.82 -0.39
N LEU A 251 20.43 -4.08 0.91
CA LEU A 251 21.61 -4.04 1.76
C LEU A 251 22.66 -5.03 1.27
N VAL A 252 23.89 -4.55 1.07
CA VAL A 252 25.07 -5.39 0.81
C VAL A 252 25.81 -5.61 2.12
N GLU A 253 26.16 -4.52 2.81
CA GLU A 253 27.00 -4.57 4.00
C GLU A 253 26.72 -3.37 4.92
N ILE A 254 26.88 -3.57 6.23
CA ILE A 254 27.01 -2.50 7.22
C ILE A 254 28.42 -2.59 7.78
N ALA A 255 29.25 -1.60 7.50
CA ALA A 255 30.58 -1.45 8.08
C ALA A 255 30.54 -0.48 9.28
N ASN A 256 31.67 -0.32 9.97
CA ASN A 256 31.77 0.55 11.16
C ASN A 256 31.25 1.99 10.95
N ASN A 257 31.48 2.58 9.78
CA ASN A 257 31.13 3.97 9.48
C ASN A 257 30.28 4.15 8.22
N SER A 258 29.88 3.08 7.55
CA SER A 258 29.09 3.17 6.31
C SER A 258 28.14 2.01 6.10
N ILE A 259 27.20 2.20 5.19
CA ILE A 259 26.30 1.18 4.67
C ILE A 259 26.44 1.12 3.16
N THR A 260 26.64 -0.08 2.62
CA THR A 260 26.71 -0.32 1.17
C THR A 260 25.43 -1.01 0.74
N PHE A 261 24.84 -0.56 -0.37
CA PHE A 261 23.58 -1.10 -0.88
C PHE A 261 23.50 -1.01 -2.40
N LYS A 262 22.58 -1.79 -2.98
CA LYS A 262 22.24 -1.76 -4.40
C LYS A 262 20.88 -1.09 -4.58
N SER A 263 20.74 -0.11 -5.48
CA SER A 263 19.46 0.55 -5.75
C SER A 263 19.35 1.00 -7.21
N PRO A 264 18.14 1.09 -7.80
CA PRO A 264 17.94 1.67 -9.13
C PRO A 264 18.12 3.20 -9.18
N ILE A 265 18.31 3.88 -8.03
CA ILE A 265 18.47 5.33 -7.99
C ILE A 265 19.85 5.75 -8.52
N LYS A 266 19.88 6.73 -9.43
CA LYS A 266 21.11 7.26 -10.03
C LYS A 266 21.93 8.17 -9.11
N SER A 267 21.30 8.67 -8.05
CA SER A 267 21.94 9.59 -7.12
C SER A 267 21.29 9.49 -5.75
N ILE A 268 22.14 9.44 -4.73
CA ILE A 268 21.72 9.46 -3.33
C ILE A 268 21.54 10.88 -2.79
N ARG A 269 21.76 11.91 -3.62
CA ARG A 269 21.64 13.32 -3.21
C ARG A 269 20.22 13.61 -2.70
N GLY A 270 20.14 14.16 -1.50
CA GLY A 270 18.88 14.48 -0.82
C GLY A 270 18.28 13.32 -0.04
N ILE A 271 18.79 12.09 -0.15
CA ILE A 271 18.44 11.05 0.80
C ILE A 271 19.12 11.37 2.12
N ASN A 272 18.33 11.57 3.18
CA ASN A 272 18.79 11.92 4.53
C ASN A 272 18.23 10.98 5.60
N ARG A 273 17.44 9.99 5.18
CA ARG A 273 16.84 8.98 6.05
C ARG A 273 16.88 7.62 5.37
N VAL A 274 17.32 6.59 6.10
CA VAL A 274 17.33 5.21 5.63
C VAL A 274 16.49 4.36 6.57
N VAL A 275 15.52 3.62 6.03
CA VAL A 275 14.59 2.79 6.81
C VAL A 275 14.89 1.32 6.54
N LEU A 276 15.19 0.54 7.58
CA LEU A 276 15.49 -0.89 7.42
C LEU A 276 14.23 -1.74 7.61
N GLY A 277 14.09 -2.74 6.76
CA GLY A 277 12.97 -3.69 6.75
C GLY A 277 13.29 -5.04 7.39
N ASP A 278 12.27 -5.89 7.47
CA ASP A 278 12.36 -7.30 7.86
C ASP A 278 12.38 -8.24 6.63
N ILE A 279 12.38 -7.66 5.43
CA ILE A 279 12.31 -8.39 4.16
C ILE A 279 13.75 -8.56 3.66
N ALA A 280 14.12 -9.79 3.31
CA ALA A 280 15.31 -10.08 2.52
C ALA A 280 14.87 -10.63 1.15
N VAL A 281 15.54 -10.19 0.09
CA VAL A 281 15.25 -10.56 -1.31
C VAL A 281 16.45 -11.21 -1.98
#